data_AF-A0AAU9MTX6-F1
#
_entry.id   AF-A0AAU9MTX6-F1
#
_cell.length_a   1.000
_cell.length_b   1.000
_cell.length_c   1.000
_cell.angle_alpha   90.00
_cell.angle_beta   90.00
_cell.angle_gamma   90.00
#
_symmetry.space_group_name_H-M   'P 1'
#
loop_
_entity.id
_entity.type
_entity.pdbx_description
1 polymer ?
#
loop_
_entity_poly.entity_id
_entity_poly.type
_entity_poly.pdbx_seq_one_letter_code
_entity_poly.pdbx_strand_id
1 'polypeptide(L)'
;MPSSHSATVTALTVAVGLQDGLGGSSFATALIIACIVMYDATGVRLQVGRQAGVLNQIVYELPAEHPLAESIPLRELLGHTPPHVIVGGLLGTMTATIIYLISYSGSSA
;
A
#
# COMPACT_ATOMS: atom_id res chain seq x y z
N MET A 1 -4.05 -7.89 4.96
CA MET A 1 -3.24 -8.68 4.00
C MET A 1 -2.60 -7.75 3.00
N PRO A 2 -1.27 -7.82 2.77
CA PRO A 2 -0.65 -7.07 1.67
C PRO A 2 -1.28 -7.53 0.35
N SER A 3 -1.68 -6.60 -0.53
CA SER A 3 -2.27 -6.96 -1.82
C SER A 3 -1.18 -7.44 -2.78
N SER A 4 -1.53 -8.38 -3.67
CA SER A 4 -0.66 -8.77 -4.79
C SER A 4 -0.16 -7.56 -5.59
N HIS A 5 -0.99 -6.51 -5.69
CA HIS A 5 -0.63 -5.21 -6.26
C HIS A 5 0.52 -4.50 -5.55
N SER A 6 0.52 -4.43 -4.22
CA SER A 6 1.66 -3.83 -3.49
C SER A 6 2.94 -4.65 -3.67
N ALA A 7 2.84 -5.98 -3.73
CA ALA A 7 4.00 -6.85 -3.94
C ALA A 7 4.62 -6.67 -5.34
N THR A 8 3.79 -6.61 -6.38
CA THR A 8 4.24 -6.44 -7.77
C THR A 8 4.90 -5.08 -7.98
N VAL A 9 4.33 -3.99 -7.47
CA VAL A 9 4.92 -2.67 -7.65
C VAL A 9 6.20 -2.48 -6.84
N THR A 10 6.27 -3.06 -5.63
CA THR A 10 7.52 -3.06 -4.84
C THR A 10 8.62 -3.83 -5.56
N ALA A 11 8.30 -5.01 -6.12
CA ALA A 11 9.25 -5.80 -6.90
C ALA A 11 9.74 -5.04 -8.14
N LEU A 12 8.86 -4.32 -8.84
CA LEU A 12 9.22 -3.46 -9.97
C LEU A 12 10.16 -2.33 -9.56
N THR A 13 9.84 -1.59 -8.50
CA THR A 13 10.69 -0.49 -8.00
C THR A 13 12.08 -0.99 -7.61
N VAL A 14 12.16 -2.14 -6.94
CA VAL A 14 13.44 -2.75 -6.56
C VAL A 14 14.21 -3.22 -7.80
N ALA A 15 13.55 -3.89 -8.75
CA ALA A 15 14.19 -4.36 -9.99
C ALA A 15 14.77 -3.19 -10.80
N VAL A 16 14.02 -2.09 -10.93
CA VAL A 16 14.48 -0.89 -11.63
C VAL A 16 15.62 -0.21 -10.88
N GLY A 17 15.56 -0.16 -9.54
CA GLY A 17 16.65 0.39 -8.72
C GLY A 17 17.95 -0.41 -8.84
N LEU A 18 17.85 -1.73 -9.05
CA LEU A 18 19.00 -2.62 -9.27
C LEU A 18 19.57 -2.54 -10.70
N GLN A 19 18.72 -2.34 -11.72
CA GLN A 19 19.16 -2.27 -13.13
C GLN A 19 19.61 -0.88 -13.57
N ASP A 20 18.77 0.13 -13.38
CA ASP A 20 18.99 1.48 -13.92
C ASP A 20 19.64 2.42 -12.90
N GLY A 21 19.81 1.95 -11.67
CA GLY A 21 20.29 2.74 -10.55
C GLY A 21 19.24 3.71 -10.01
N LEU A 22 19.49 4.15 -8.78
CA LEU A 22 18.52 4.94 -7.99
C LEU A 22 18.46 6.42 -8.41
N GLY A 23 19.42 6.87 -9.23
CA GLY A 23 19.46 8.23 -9.79
C GLY A 23 18.78 8.37 -11.16
N GLY A 24 18.31 7.27 -11.74
CA GLY A 24 17.65 7.25 -13.04
C GLY A 24 16.19 7.72 -12.96
N SER A 25 15.72 8.38 -14.02
CA SER A 25 14.30 8.74 -14.15
C SER A 25 13.38 7.50 -14.08
N SER A 26 13.83 6.36 -14.60
CA SER A 26 13.12 5.07 -14.50
C SER A 26 12.79 4.70 -13.05
N PHE A 27 13.76 4.80 -12.13
CA PHE A 27 13.57 4.47 -10.72
C PHE A 27 12.57 5.41 -10.05
N ALA A 28 12.71 6.73 -10.27
CA ALA A 28 11.78 7.72 -9.74
C ALA A 28 10.33 7.45 -10.21
N THR A 29 10.16 7.08 -11.48
CA THR A 29 8.85 6.77 -12.06
C THR A 29 8.27 5.49 -11.45
N ALA A 30 9.07 4.42 -11.35
CA ALA A 30 8.66 3.15 -10.75
C ALA A 30 8.29 3.31 -9.26
N LEU A 31 9.03 4.15 -8.53
CA LEU A 31 8.74 4.47 -7.13
C LEU A 31 7.43 5.23 -6.96
N ILE A 32 7.18 6.26 -7.78
CA ILE A 32 5.93 7.02 -7.74
C ILE A 32 4.74 6.12 -8.05
N ILE A 33 4.84 5.25 -9.06
CA ILE A 33 3.79 4.28 -9.38
C ILE A 33 3.54 3.34 -8.20
N ALA A 34 4.60 2.84 -7.56
CA ALA A 34 4.46 2.00 -6.38
C ALA A 34 3.73 2.71 -5.22
N CYS A 35 4.05 3.97 -4.97
CA CYS A 35 3.36 4.80 -3.99
C CYS A 35 1.88 4.98 -4.32
N ILE A 36 1.54 5.30 -5.57
CA ILE A 36 0.14 5.47 -6.02
C ILE A 36 -0.65 4.18 -5.81
N VAL A 37 -0.10 3.04 -6.23
CA VAL A 37 -0.79 1.74 -6.11
C VAL A 37 -0.94 1.32 -4.65
N MET A 38 0.06 1.56 -3.79
CA MET A 38 -0.08 1.30 -2.35
C MET A 38 -1.12 2.22 -1.70
N TYR A 39 -1.16 3.49 -2.09
CA TYR A 39 -2.14 4.45 -1.59
C TYR A 39 -3.57 4.06 -2.01
N ASP A 40 -3.78 3.75 -3.28
CA ASP A 40 -5.08 3.34 -3.83
C ASP A 40 -5.58 2.04 -3.18
N ALA A 41 -4.70 1.04 -3.06
CA ALA A 41 -5.02 -0.22 -2.39
C ALA A 41 -5.39 -0.04 -0.90
N THR A 42 -4.94 1.04 -0.27
CA THR A 42 -5.30 1.40 1.11
C THR A 42 -6.61 2.18 1.15
N GLY A 43 -6.83 3.12 0.22
CA GLY A 43 -8.03 3.94 0.12
C GLY A 43 -9.29 3.12 -0.15
N VAL A 44 -9.24 2.20 -1.12
CA VAL A 44 -10.35 1.31 -1.46
C VAL A 44 -10.70 0.41 -0.27
N ARG A 45 -9.71 -0.11 0.45
CA ARG A 45 -9.93 -0.94 1.64
C ARG A 45 -10.62 -0.20 2.78
N LEU A 46 -10.31 1.09 2.97
CA LEU A 46 -10.96 1.92 3.98
C LEU A 46 -12.42 2.22 3.61
N GLN A 47 -12.70 2.53 2.35
CA GLN A 47 -14.06 2.77 1.86
C GLN A 47 -14.93 1.52 1.95
N VAL A 48 -14.41 0.35 1.54
CA VAL A 48 -15.10 -0.94 1.66
C VAL A 48 -15.36 -1.28 3.13
N GLY A 49 -14.41 -1.00 4.03
CA GLY A 49 -14.60 -1.18 5.47
C GLY A 49 -15.72 -0.30 6.04
N ARG A 50 -15.79 0.99 5.64
CA ARG A 50 -16.88 1.89 6.03
C ARG A 50 -18.23 1.43 5.46
N GLN A 51 -18.25 1.00 4.20
CA GLN A 51 -19.46 0.53 3.55
C GLN A 51 -19.99 -0.76 4.20
N ALA A 52 -19.10 -1.66 4.62
CA ALA A 52 -19.45 -2.85 5.40
C ALA A 52 -20.10 -2.48 6.74
N GLY A 53 -19.59 -1.49 7.46
CA GLY A 53 -20.18 -1.02 8.72
C GLY A 53 -21.59 -0.42 8.52
N VAL A 54 -21.78 0.43 7.52
CA VAL A 54 -23.11 0.97 7.19
C VAL A 54 -24.08 -0.14 6.79
N LEU A 55 -23.63 -1.13 6.01
CA LEU A 55 -24.47 -2.26 5.61
C LEU A 55 -24.87 -3.13 6.81
N ASN A 56 -23.96 -3.39 7.75
CA ASN A 56 -24.26 -4.12 8.98
C ASN A 56 -25.33 -3.38 9.80
N GLN A 57 -25.26 -2.06 9.88
CA GLN A 57 -26.26 -1.25 10.59
C GLN A 57 -27.64 -1.34 9.94
N ILE A 58 -27.72 -1.25 8.62
CA ILE A 58 -28.99 -1.41 7.86
C ILE A 58 -29.59 -2.80 8.07
N VAL A 59 -28.76 -3.85 8.07
CA VAL A 59 -29.20 -5.23 8.33
C VAL A 59 -29.74 -5.39 9.75
N TYR A 60 -29.12 -4.75 10.74
CA TYR A 60 -29.54 -4.83 12.14
C TYR A 60 -30.89 -4.13 12.40
N GLU A 61 -31.21 -3.07 11.65
CA GLU A 61 -32.50 -2.34 11.75
C GLU A 61 -33.66 -3.06 11.02
N LEU A 62 -33.39 -4.16 10.32
CA LEU A 62 -34.39 -4.88 9.55
C LEU A 62 -35.28 -5.76 10.46
N PRO A 63 -36.59 -5.93 10.16
CA PRO A 63 -37.46 -6.82 10.93
C PRO A 63 -36.94 -8.26 10.96
N ALA A 64 -37.13 -8.96 12.09
CA ALA A 64 -36.65 -10.33 12.27
C ALA A 64 -37.21 -11.35 11.26
N GLU A 65 -38.34 -11.04 10.62
CA GLU A 65 -38.96 -11.85 9.57
C GLU A 65 -38.27 -11.69 8.21
N HIS A 66 -37.41 -10.69 8.05
CA HIS A 66 -36.74 -10.42 6.80
C HIS A 66 -35.58 -11.42 6.60
N PRO A 67 -35.47 -12.08 5.43
CA PRO A 67 -34.46 -13.12 5.17
C PRO A 67 -32.99 -12.66 5.26
N LEU A 68 -32.74 -11.36 5.48
CA LEU A 68 -31.41 -10.79 5.62
C LEU A 68 -31.05 -10.51 7.09
N ALA A 69 -32.01 -10.59 8.02
CA ALA A 69 -31.78 -10.34 9.46
C ALA A 69 -30.88 -11.41 10.11
N GLU A 70 -30.83 -12.63 9.56
CA GLU A 70 -29.88 -13.68 9.98
C GLU A 70 -28.53 -13.63 9.24
N SER A 71 -28.28 -12.63 8.39
CA SER A 71 -27.04 -12.59 7.62
C SER A 71 -25.82 -12.36 8.53
N ILE A 72 -24.72 -13.06 8.21
CA ILE A 72 -23.46 -12.96 8.95
C ILE A 72 -22.93 -11.53 8.77
N PRO A 73 -22.65 -10.79 9.87
CA PRO A 73 -22.15 -9.42 9.78
C PRO A 73 -20.83 -9.38 9.04
N LEU A 74 -20.68 -8.42 8.13
CA LEU A 74 -19.45 -8.21 7.40
C LEU A 74 -18.36 -7.74 8.36
N ARG A 75 -17.15 -8.26 8.18
CA ARG A 75 -15.98 -7.80 8.95
C ARG A 75 -15.74 -6.31 8.68
N GLU A 76 -16.00 -5.48 9.68
CA GLU A 76 -15.58 -4.08 9.66
C GLU A 76 -14.06 -4.02 9.70
N LEU A 77 -13.47 -3.48 8.65
CA LEU A 77 -12.03 -3.36 8.57
C LEU A 77 -11.60 -2.23 9.51
N LEU A 78 -11.18 -2.61 10.74
CA LEU A 78 -10.46 -1.72 11.65
C LEU A 78 -9.20 -1.23 10.93
N GLY A 79 -9.25 0.01 10.45
CA GLY A 79 -8.19 0.64 9.67
C GLY A 79 -6.96 0.89 10.53
N HIS A 80 -6.06 -0.08 10.59
CA HIS A 80 -4.68 0.09 11.04
C HIS A 80 -3.78 -0.60 9.99
N THR A 81 -2.80 0.03 9.34
CA THR A 81 -2.02 1.24 9.70
C THR A 81 -1.47 1.99 8.45
N PRO A 82 -1.80 3.29 8.28
CA PRO A 82 -1.04 4.25 7.45
C PRO A 82 0.49 4.28 7.68
N PRO A 83 1.05 4.00 8.88
CA PRO A 83 2.50 4.09 9.10
C PRO A 83 3.37 3.14 8.28
N HIS A 84 2.85 2.04 7.71
CA HIS A 84 3.67 1.18 6.84
C HIS A 84 4.14 1.90 5.57
N VAL A 85 3.33 2.82 5.03
CA VAL A 85 3.68 3.61 3.85
C VAL A 85 4.74 4.66 4.19
N ILE A 86 4.64 5.25 5.38
CA ILE A 86 5.62 6.23 5.89
C ILE A 86 6.97 5.56 6.16
N VAL A 87 6.96 4.37 6.79
CA VAL A 87 8.16 3.58 7.04
C VAL A 87 8.79 3.11 5.73
N GLY A 88 8.00 2.67 4.74
CA GLY A 88 8.50 2.29 3.42
C GLY A 88 9.16 3.46 2.67
N GLY A 89 8.58 4.66 2.72
CA GLY A 89 9.16 5.87 2.13
C GLY A 89 10.47 6.31 2.81
N LEU A 90 10.51 6.26 4.15
CA LEU A 90 11.72 6.56 4.93
C LEU A 90 12.83 5.53 4.68
N LEU A 91 12.49 4.24 4.64
CA LEU A 91 13.47 3.18 4.36
C LEU A 91 14.01 3.33 2.92
N GLY A 92 13.16 3.60 1.94
CA GLY A 92 13.56 3.79 0.54
C GLY A 92 14.49 4.99 0.35
N THR A 93 14.18 6.13 0.98
CA THR A 93 15.04 7.32 0.94
C THR A 93 16.39 7.10 1.62
N MET A 94 16.42 6.45 2.78
CA MET A 94 17.67 6.08 3.46
C MET A 94 18.53 5.12 2.65
N THR A 95 17.93 4.05 2.10
CA THR A 95 18.67 3.06 1.29
C THR A 95 19.26 3.67 0.02
N ALA A 96 18.51 4.56 -0.64
CA ALA A 96 18.99 5.29 -1.82
C ALA A 96 20.16 6.22 -1.53
N THR A 97 20.13 6.89 -0.37
CA THR A 97 21.20 7.81 0.04
C THR A 97 22.49 7.06 0.38
N ILE A 98 22.40 5.89 1.03
CA ILE A 98 23.55 5.03 1.36
C ILE A 98 24.22 4.51 0.09
N ILE A 99 23.44 4.03 -0.88
CA ILE A 99 23.98 3.50 -2.15
C ILE A 99 24.63 4.63 -2.97
N TYR A 100 24.04 5.83 -3.01
CA TYR A 100 24.64 7.00 -3.65
C TYR A 100 26.03 7.32 -3.07
N LEU A 101 26.15 7.32 -1.74
CA LEU A 101 27.43 7.57 -1.05
C LEU A 101 28.49 6.51 -1.39
N ILE A 102 28.09 5.23 -1.47
CA ILE A 102 29.01 4.12 -1.81
C ILE A 102 29.49 4.26 -3.26
N SER A 103 28.59 4.50 -4.21
CA SER A 103 28.92 4.66 -5.63
C SER A 103 29.77 5.89 -5.91
N TYR A 104 29.53 7.00 -5.20
CA TYR A 104 30.38 8.19 -5.30
C TYR A 104 31.79 7.93 -4.76
N SER A 105 31.91 7.18 -3.65
CA SER A 105 33.24 6.80 -3.12
C SER A 105 34.02 5.86 -4.05
N GLY A 106 33.33 5.01 -4.82
CA GLY A 106 33.93 4.12 -5.81
C GLY A 106 34.32 4.80 -7.12
N SER A 107 33.73 5.96 -7.45
CA SER A 107 34.09 6.77 -8.62
C SER A 107 35.27 7.73 -8.35
N SER A 108 35.72 7.83 -7.10
CA SER A 108 36.78 8.74 -6.64
C SER A 108 38.14 8.06 -6.47
N ALA A 109 38.25 6.77 -6.78
CA ALA A 109 39.46 5.95 -6.71
C ALA A 109 39.78 5.37 -8.09
#